data_AF-A0A9D5PX71-F1
#
_entry.id   AF-A0A9D5PX71-F1
#
_cell.length_a   1.000
_cell.length_b   1.000
_cell.length_c   1.000
_cell.angle_alpha   90.00
_cell.angle_beta   90.00
_cell.angle_gamma   90.00
#
_symmetry.space_group_name_H-M   'P 1'
#
loop_
_entity.id
_entity.type
_entity.pdbx_description
1 polymer ?
#
loop_
_entity_poly.entity_id
_entity_poly.type
_entity_poly.pdbx_seq_one_letter_code
_entity_poly.pdbx_strand_id
1 'polypeptide(L)'
;MKKITDTIYYAGVNDYSVDLFEGQYRVPKGMCYNSYVMIDEKIAVFDTVDARFGHEWLDNLAEILGDRKPDYLIVQHMEPDHSANIAAFAKVYPEAEIVANAKTFKMIEQF
;
A
#
# COMPACT_ATOMS: atom_id res chain seq x y z
N MET A 1 -3.66 -15.31 0.89
CA MET A 1 -3.32 -14.66 -0.40
C MET A 1 -4.54 -14.53 -1.32
N LYS A 2 -4.96 -13.30 -1.68
CA LYS A 2 -6.05 -13.05 -2.64
C LYS A 2 -5.48 -12.73 -4.03
N LYS A 3 -5.42 -13.76 -4.89
CA LYS A 3 -4.99 -13.64 -6.29
C LYS A 3 -6.09 -12.98 -7.13
N ILE A 4 -5.75 -11.93 -7.89
CA ILE A 4 -6.68 -11.24 -8.81
C ILE A 4 -6.49 -11.76 -10.24
N THR A 5 -5.24 -11.80 -10.70
CA THR A 5 -4.82 -12.40 -11.98
C THR A 5 -3.60 -13.29 -11.75
N ASP A 6 -3.03 -13.86 -12.81
CA ASP A 6 -1.79 -14.64 -12.70
C ASP A 6 -0.59 -13.85 -12.18
N THR A 7 -0.58 -12.53 -12.42
CA THR A 7 0.53 -11.64 -12.06
C THR A 7 0.14 -10.59 -11.01
N ILE A 8 -1.15 -10.40 -10.71
CA ILE A 8 -1.63 -9.35 -9.79
C ILE A 8 -2.28 -9.97 -8.55
N TYR A 9 -1.82 -9.50 -7.39
CA TYR A 9 -2.24 -9.94 -6.07
C TYR A 9 -2.76 -8.76 -5.25
N TYR A 10 -3.80 -8.99 -4.44
CA TYR A 10 -4.33 -8.00 -3.52
C TYR A 10 -3.58 -8.06 -2.19
N ALA A 11 -2.98 -6.94 -1.78
CA ALA A 11 -2.26 -6.77 -0.51
C ALA A 11 -2.96 -5.81 0.47
N GLY A 12 -4.01 -5.13 0.03
CA GLY A 12 -4.77 -4.18 0.84
C GLY A 12 -5.48 -4.79 2.05
N VAL A 13 -6.22 -3.95 2.77
CA VAL A 13 -6.87 -4.27 4.05
C VAL A 13 -8.31 -3.79 4.06
N ASN A 14 -9.13 -4.35 4.96
CA ASN A 14 -10.51 -3.91 5.15
C ASN A 14 -10.68 -3.24 6.52
N ASP A 15 -11.20 -2.01 6.53
CA ASP A 15 -11.57 -1.30 7.75
C ASP A 15 -13.09 -1.42 7.96
N TYR A 16 -13.46 -2.32 8.88
CA TYR A 16 -14.84 -2.47 9.34
C TYR A 16 -15.17 -1.62 10.57
N SER A 17 -14.17 -0.92 11.14
CA SER A 17 -14.31 -0.11 12.35
C SER A 17 -14.73 1.32 12.06
N VAL A 18 -14.39 1.83 10.87
CA VAL A 18 -14.78 3.18 10.42
C VAL A 18 -16.28 3.25 10.17
N ASP A 19 -16.91 4.30 10.70
CA ASP A 19 -18.33 4.59 10.53
C ASP A 19 -18.58 5.69 9.48
N LEU A 20 -17.65 6.64 9.36
CA LEU A 20 -17.68 7.76 8.42
C LEU A 20 -16.40 7.83 7.58
N PHE A 21 -16.53 7.72 6.27
CA PHE A 21 -15.48 8.09 5.32
C PHE A 21 -15.38 9.61 5.22
N GLU A 22 -14.16 10.15 5.28
CA GLU A 22 -13.87 11.60 5.28
C GLU A 22 -14.65 12.39 6.35
N GLY A 23 -15.09 11.73 7.43
CA GLY A 23 -15.94 12.34 8.46
C GLY A 23 -17.35 12.73 7.97
N GLN A 24 -17.76 12.31 6.77
CA GLN A 24 -19.00 12.75 6.15
C GLN A 24 -19.89 11.59 5.67
N TYR A 25 -19.32 10.58 5.02
CA TYR A 25 -20.09 9.56 4.33
C TYR A 25 -20.20 8.29 5.15
N ARG A 26 -21.42 7.88 5.49
CA ARG A 26 -21.65 6.63 6.24
C ARG A 26 -21.22 5.41 5.43
N VAL A 27 -20.45 4.54 6.05
CA VAL A 27 -19.92 3.29 5.47
C VAL A 27 -20.37 2.08 6.29
N PRO A 28 -21.65 1.68 6.23
CA PRO A 28 -22.23 0.65 7.10
C PRO A 28 -21.64 -0.75 6.90
N LYS A 29 -20.86 -0.96 5.83
CA LYS A 29 -20.14 -2.22 5.55
C LYS A 29 -18.62 -2.05 5.65
N GLY A 30 -18.16 -0.93 6.21
CA GLY A 30 -16.76 -0.54 6.21
C GLY A 30 -16.27 -0.09 4.83
N MET A 31 -14.95 -0.02 4.70
CA MET A 31 -14.23 0.29 3.46
C MET A 31 -12.97 -0.55 3.33
N CYS A 32 -12.25 -0.37 2.23
CA CYS A 32 -10.98 -1.03 1.99
C CYS A 32 -9.93 -0.01 1.56
N TYR A 33 -8.71 -0.18 2.06
CA TYR A 33 -7.52 0.53 1.57
C TYR A 33 -6.82 -0.41 0.60
N ASN A 34 -6.97 -0.12 -0.68
CA ASN A 34 -6.55 -1.04 -1.74
C ASN A 34 -5.08 -0.84 -2.08
N SER A 35 -4.31 -1.91 -1.94
CA SER A 35 -2.92 -1.99 -2.38
C SER A 35 -2.73 -3.31 -3.12
N TYR A 36 -1.83 -3.31 -4.11
CA TYR A 36 -1.63 -4.44 -5.02
C TYR A 36 -0.15 -4.76 -5.19
N VAL A 37 0.14 -6.03 -5.48
CA VAL A 37 1.47 -6.49 -5.87
C VAL A 37 1.39 -7.07 -7.28
N MET A 38 2.18 -6.54 -8.19
CA MET A 38 2.40 -7.10 -9.52
C MET A 38 3.71 -7.87 -9.52
N ILE A 39 3.68 -9.11 -10.00
CA ILE A 39 4.83 -10.00 -10.08
C ILE A 39 5.05 -10.37 -11.53
N ASP A 40 6.15 -9.88 -12.10
CA ASP A 40 6.65 -10.21 -13.43
C ASP A 40 8.19 -10.30 -13.38
N GLU A 41 8.90 -9.99 -14.48
CA GLU A 41 10.36 -9.78 -14.49
C GLU A 41 10.83 -8.83 -13.38
N LYS A 42 9.99 -7.85 -13.04
CA LYS A 42 10.13 -6.98 -11.87
C LYS A 42 8.88 -7.03 -11.01
N ILE A 43 9.04 -6.73 -9.73
CA ILE A 43 7.98 -6.76 -8.73
C ILE A 43 7.68 -5.32 -8.30
N ALA A 44 6.41 -4.93 -8.44
CA ALA A 44 5.94 -3.60 -8.05
C ALA A 44 4.81 -3.69 -7.02
N VAL A 45 4.91 -2.89 -5.98
CA VAL A 45 3.85 -2.65 -5.01
C VAL A 45 3.17 -1.32 -5.34
N PHE A 46 1.84 -1.29 -5.33
CA PHE A 46 1.04 -0.12 -5.69
C PHE A 46 0.35 0.43 -4.46
N ASP A 47 0.69 1.68 -4.13
CA ASP A 47 0.25 2.43 -2.96
C ASP A 47 0.42 1.67 -1.63
N THR A 48 0.21 2.39 -0.54
CA THR A 48 0.20 1.83 0.80
C THR A 48 -1.22 1.92 1.39
N VAL A 49 -1.34 1.75 2.69
CA VAL A 49 -2.63 1.82 3.40
C VAL A 49 -2.56 2.83 4.54
N ASP A 50 -3.69 3.11 5.16
CA ASP A 50 -3.79 3.89 6.39
C ASP A 50 -2.81 3.39 7.47
N ALA A 51 -2.22 4.34 8.22
CA ALA A 51 -1.23 4.07 9.25
C ALA A 51 -1.66 2.98 10.26
N ARG A 52 -2.96 2.90 10.57
CA ARG A 52 -3.53 1.93 11.51
C ARG A 52 -3.33 0.47 11.07
N PHE A 53 -3.19 0.24 9.76
CA PHE A 53 -3.08 -1.08 9.16
C PHE A 53 -1.67 -1.40 8.63
N GLY A 54 -0.67 -0.58 8.95
CA GLY A 54 0.69 -0.74 8.44
C GLY A 54 1.30 -2.13 8.68
N HIS A 55 1.11 -2.69 9.88
CA HIS A 55 1.60 -4.02 10.21
C HIS A 55 0.88 -5.12 9.41
N GLU A 56 -0.46 -5.11 9.36
CA GLU A 56 -1.24 -6.08 8.60
C GLU A 56 -0.89 -6.03 7.11
N TRP A 57 -0.71 -4.83 6.55
CA TRP A 57 -0.31 -4.66 5.16
C TRP A 57 1.10 -5.19 4.88
N LEU A 58 2.08 -4.93 5.75
CA LEU A 58 3.43 -5.50 5.62
C LEU A 58 3.42 -7.03 5.73
N ASP A 59 2.58 -7.60 6.60
CA ASP A 59 2.41 -9.05 6.71
C ASP A 59 1.79 -9.64 5.43
N ASN A 60 0.79 -8.96 4.84
CA ASN A 60 0.21 -9.34 3.56
C ASN A 60 1.26 -9.31 2.44
N LEU A 61 2.11 -8.27 2.40
CA LEU A 61 3.21 -8.18 1.45
C LEU A 61 4.20 -9.34 1.63
N ALA A 62 4.61 -9.64 2.86
CA ALA A 62 5.50 -10.75 3.15
C ALA A 62 4.91 -12.11 2.71
N GLU A 63 3.62 -12.34 2.94
CA GLU A 63 2.93 -13.56 2.47
C GLU A 63 2.96 -13.67 0.93
N ILE A 64 2.65 -12.57 0.23
CA ILE A 64 2.62 -12.54 -1.24
C ILE A 64 4.02 -12.70 -1.84
N LEU A 65 5.01 -12.00 -1.28
CA LEU A 65 6.37 -11.94 -1.81
C LEU A 65 7.15 -13.24 -1.52
N GLY A 66 6.93 -13.87 -0.36
CA GLY A 66 7.78 -14.96 0.11
C GLY A 66 9.22 -14.47 0.26
N ASP A 67 10.17 -15.18 -0.34
CA ASP A 67 11.61 -14.80 -0.32
C ASP A 67 11.98 -13.72 -1.34
N ARG A 68 11.04 -13.28 -2.19
CA ARG A 68 11.28 -12.25 -3.20
C ARG A 68 11.28 -10.87 -2.56
N LYS A 69 11.98 -9.93 -3.17
CA LYS A 69 11.97 -8.51 -2.79
C LYS A 69 11.31 -7.69 -3.90
N PRO A 70 10.52 -6.66 -3.54
CA PRO A 70 9.97 -5.75 -4.53
C PRO A 70 11.08 -4.87 -5.13
N ASP A 71 10.99 -4.60 -6.42
CA ASP A 71 11.84 -3.62 -7.10
C ASP A 71 11.30 -2.20 -6.92
N TYR A 72 9.97 -2.05 -6.82
CA TYR A 72 9.32 -0.75 -6.80
C TYR A 72 8.21 -0.63 -5.75
N LEU A 73 8.12 0.58 -5.18
CA LEU A 73 6.88 1.10 -4.63
C LEU A 73 6.37 2.23 -5.54
N ILE A 74 5.23 2.01 -6.18
CA ILE A 74 4.56 3.00 -7.02
C ILE A 74 3.57 3.78 -6.15
N VAL A 75 3.82 5.06 -5.95
CA VAL A 75 2.98 5.97 -5.16
C VAL A 75 2.16 6.85 -6.11
N GLN A 76 0.87 6.58 -6.19
CA GLN A 76 -0.08 7.24 -7.08
C GLN A 76 -0.62 8.54 -6.47
N HIS A 77 -0.84 8.58 -5.15
CA HIS A 77 -1.26 9.78 -4.44
C HIS A 77 -0.77 9.81 -2.98
N MET A 78 -0.85 10.99 -2.37
CA MET A 78 -0.25 11.33 -1.06
C MET A 78 -1.29 11.55 0.05
N GLU A 79 -2.53 11.11 -0.15
CA GLU A 79 -3.49 11.16 0.95
C GLU A 79 -3.08 10.12 2.01
N PRO A 80 -3.10 10.47 3.32
CA PRO A 80 -2.49 9.62 4.35
C PRO A 80 -3.02 8.18 4.40
N ASP A 81 -4.27 7.95 4.01
CA ASP A 81 -4.87 6.63 3.95
C ASP A 81 -4.32 5.73 2.82
N HIS A 82 -3.44 6.26 1.98
CA HIS A 82 -2.71 5.55 0.93
C HIS A 82 -1.19 5.74 1.00
N SER A 83 -0.69 6.74 1.70
CA SER A 83 0.75 7.08 1.75
C SER A 83 1.40 6.95 3.12
N ALA A 84 0.65 6.67 4.18
CA ALA A 84 1.18 6.68 5.55
C ALA A 84 2.29 5.65 5.80
N ASN A 85 2.36 4.58 5.01
CA ASN A 85 3.31 3.48 5.25
C ASN A 85 4.52 3.49 4.31
N ILE A 86 4.76 4.57 3.54
CA ILE A 86 5.91 4.63 2.63
C ILE A 86 7.24 4.49 3.37
N ALA A 87 7.42 5.18 4.50
CA ALA A 87 8.62 5.08 5.31
C ALA A 87 8.80 3.68 5.93
N ALA A 88 7.70 3.06 6.38
CA ALA A 88 7.72 1.70 6.90
C ALA A 88 8.12 0.68 5.83
N PHE A 89 7.55 0.81 4.62
CA PHE A 89 7.92 0.00 3.46
C PHE A 89 9.41 0.16 3.12
N ALA A 90 9.91 1.39 2.97
CA ALA A 90 11.30 1.67 2.62
C ALA A 90 12.30 1.14 3.67
N LYS A 91 11.88 1.06 4.94
CA LYS A 91 12.69 0.46 6.00
C LYS A 91 12.79 -1.06 5.87
N VAL A 92 11.73 -1.73 5.45
CA VAL A 92 11.69 -3.20 5.27
C VAL A 92 12.33 -3.62 3.95
N TYR A 93 12.13 -2.83 2.90
CA TYR A 93 12.62 -3.10 1.54
C TYR A 93 13.51 -1.94 1.06
N PRO A 94 14.72 -1.76 1.64
CA PRO A 94 15.59 -0.61 1.36
C PRO A 94 16.18 -0.61 -0.06
N GLU A 95 16.10 -1.73 -0.78
CA GLU A 95 16.57 -1.87 -2.16
C GLU A 95 15.49 -1.46 -3.19
N ALA A 96 14.23 -1.30 -2.76
CA ALA A 96 13.14 -0.93 -3.66
C ALA A 96 13.19 0.58 -3.99
N GLU A 97 12.95 0.92 -5.25
CA GLU A 97 12.86 2.30 -5.71
C GLU A 97 11.43 2.84 -5.53
N ILE A 98 11.31 4.06 -4.99
CA ILE A 98 10.03 4.76 -4.91
C ILE A 98 9.79 5.51 -6.22
N VAL A 99 8.71 5.15 -6.92
CA VAL A 99 8.31 5.73 -8.20
C VAL A 99 7.05 6.57 -7.99
N ALA A 100 7.13 7.86 -8.32
CA ALA A 100 6.01 8.78 -8.16
C ALA A 100 6.14 10.00 -9.09
N ASN A 101 5.15 10.89 -9.08
CA ASN A 101 5.24 12.16 -9.80
C ASN A 101 6.13 13.18 -9.04
N ALA A 102 6.55 14.25 -9.73
CA ALA A 102 7.45 15.26 -9.14
C ALA A 102 6.86 16.03 -7.94
N LYS A 103 5.52 16.12 -7.82
CA LYS A 103 4.88 16.78 -6.66
C LYS A 103 4.90 15.87 -5.43
N THR A 104 4.75 14.56 -5.61
CA THR A 104 4.85 13.57 -4.53
C THR A 104 6.14 13.73 -3.75
N PHE A 105 7.29 13.82 -4.43
CA PHE A 105 8.58 13.98 -3.78
C PHE A 105 8.74 15.30 -2.98
N LYS A 106 7.96 16.34 -3.32
CA LYS A 106 7.92 17.57 -2.51
C LYS A 106 7.04 17.43 -1.26
N MET A 107 6.04 16.55 -1.31
CA MET A 107 5.10 16.32 -0.21
C MET A 107 5.62 15.27 0.77
N ILE A 108 6.36 14.28 0.30
CA ILE A 108 6.81 13.15 1.12
C ILE A 108 7.77 13.58 2.24
N GLU A 109 8.50 14.69 2.06
CA GLU A 109 9.39 15.28 3.08
C GLU A 109 8.64 15.82 4.31
N GLN A 110 7.31 15.91 4.26
CA GLN A 110 6.48 16.42 5.35
C GLN A 110 6.04 15.34 6.35
N PHE A 111 6.39 14.08 6.08
CA PHE A 111 5.98 12.91 6.86
C PHE A 111 7.16 12.23 7.55
#